data_AF-A0A973HEX1-F1
#
_entry.id   AF-A0A973HEX1-F1
#
_cell.length_a   1.000
_cell.length_b   1.000
_cell.length_c   1.000
_cell.angle_alpha   90.00
_cell.angle_beta   90.00
_cell.angle_gamma   90.00
#
_symmetry.space_group_name_H-M   'P 1'
#
loop_
_entity.id
_entity.type
_entity.pdbx_description
1 polymer ?
#
loop_
_entity_poly.entity_id
_entity_poly.type
_entity_poly.pdbx_seq_one_letter_code
_entity_poly.pdbx_strand_id
1 'polypeptide(L)'
;MKPKYLQYIVVAVMSGYSICSFATDDLEIKSVTEKGTSSFTTGEIGTISNEMSSDEIKQILAKYNHAKLNDNETFKVTQKWTDDLGKTHIKLAQYIDNLLVHGTSITLHTNQVSNGFLRSSGSDVYAISGIIASKQSNTSPSFSSSIAQRDVTDDADSIRNIAGKLGDVTSEPEQVYVYLPILEEARLAWKVEVTWNNGDEDFGRDILFYDINSFELLTRHATVHSAKTWKTHDLNNQLDDDAPGQLLCTNNQNCNDASAQRAHDGAAKVYDYYKARFNRKSINNRDLPMISSVHYGDNVGNAYWNGTQMLYGDGNGTLADLTLSFDVIGHELTHGVTQYTAGLIYNNASGALNEAWSDILGVAAYAYSQNTTQGDWLLGEESYTPNYPGDALRYMNNPTKDRYSRDWWPDRIPYTSQPSDLNDQGGVHGNSGIANLAFVLLSDGGTHPRNKSIAQVPAIGLLKSEQIFYRALTTYMNPSSNFSAARSATAQSALDLYGPAEKTAVETAWCAVGVGKCPTTGVSDNVLENGIAKTGISGNKNTALFYTMKVPNGATELEFTTTGGSGDADLYVRFGGIPSLTTSDCKSTSLTSSESCRISDVKAGTYYIMVQAWDQISDISLTGSFKTQ
;
A
#
# COMPACT_ATOMS: atom_id res chain seq x y z
N MET A 1 23.57 -52.84 8.13
CA MET A 1 22.77 -53.46 7.04
C MET A 1 21.95 -52.36 6.37
N LYS A 2 21.99 -52.23 5.03
CA LYS A 2 20.90 -51.69 4.19
C LYS A 2 19.97 -52.87 3.82
N PRO A 3 18.86 -52.76 3.06
CA PRO A 3 18.34 -51.64 2.25
C PRO A 3 16.84 -51.34 2.61
N LYS A 4 15.87 -50.91 1.76
CA LYS A 4 15.76 -50.70 0.29
C LYS A 4 14.56 -49.79 -0.04
N TYR A 5 14.52 -49.26 -1.28
CA TYR A 5 13.37 -48.59 -1.93
C TYR A 5 12.94 -47.25 -1.28
N LEU A 6 12.17 -46.35 -1.92
CA LEU A 6 11.73 -46.11 -3.32
C LEU A 6 11.60 -44.56 -3.44
N GLN A 7 11.85 -43.82 -4.54
CA GLN A 7 12.45 -44.08 -5.86
C GLN A 7 13.15 -42.78 -6.36
N TYR A 8 13.78 -42.80 -7.54
CA TYR A 8 14.11 -41.62 -8.34
C TYR A 8 13.74 -41.90 -9.81
N ILE A 9 13.18 -40.91 -10.52
CA ILE A 9 13.06 -40.93 -11.99
C ILE A 9 14.12 -39.98 -12.55
N VAL A 10 14.98 -40.52 -13.41
CA VAL A 10 15.95 -39.78 -14.21
C VAL A 10 15.34 -39.54 -15.59
N VAL A 11 15.43 -38.32 -16.10
CA VAL A 11 15.29 -38.05 -17.53
C VAL A 11 16.56 -37.37 -18.00
N ALA A 12 17.25 -38.01 -18.95
CA ALA A 12 18.38 -37.43 -19.66
C ALA A 12 18.22 -37.79 -21.15
N VAL A 13 18.06 -36.77 -21.99
CA VAL A 13 18.26 -36.87 -23.44
C VAL A 13 19.04 -35.63 -23.86
N MET A 14 20.27 -35.84 -24.33
CA MET A 14 21.03 -34.81 -25.02
C MET A 14 20.76 -34.85 -26.52
N SER A 15 20.50 -33.70 -27.11
CA SER A 15 20.81 -33.44 -28.51
C SER A 15 21.12 -31.94 -28.66
N GLY A 16 22.37 -31.62 -28.99
CA GLY A 16 22.85 -30.25 -29.02
C GLY A 16 22.49 -29.50 -30.31
N TYR A 17 22.11 -28.23 -30.14
CA TYR A 17 22.29 -27.16 -31.14
C TYR A 17 22.72 -25.89 -30.40
N SER A 18 23.44 -25.01 -31.07
CA SER A 18 24.16 -23.89 -30.45
C SER A 18 23.28 -23.01 -29.56
N ILE A 19 23.66 -22.86 -28.29
CA ILE A 19 23.08 -21.84 -27.41
C ILE A 19 23.73 -20.50 -27.77
N CYS A 20 23.05 -19.71 -28.61
CA CYS A 20 23.23 -18.26 -28.53
C CYS A 20 22.65 -17.81 -27.18
N SER A 21 23.46 -17.15 -26.35
CA SER A 21 22.98 -16.56 -25.10
C SER A 21 22.05 -15.40 -25.41
N PHE A 22 20.75 -15.61 -25.28
CA PHE A 22 19.80 -14.52 -25.12
C PHE A 22 19.72 -14.13 -23.64
N ALA A 23 19.62 -12.83 -23.37
CA ALA A 23 19.56 -12.29 -22.02
C ALA A 23 18.32 -12.81 -21.28
N THR A 24 18.43 -12.90 -19.96
CA THR A 24 17.29 -13.15 -19.07
C THR A 24 16.49 -11.84 -18.94
N ASP A 25 15.23 -11.85 -19.37
CA ASP A 25 14.32 -10.71 -19.23
C ASP A 25 14.16 -10.34 -17.73
N ASP A 26 14.53 -9.11 -17.34
CA ASP A 26 14.36 -8.57 -15.99
C ASP A 26 12.88 -8.23 -15.72
N LEU A 27 12.07 -9.26 -15.46
CA LEU A 27 10.68 -9.14 -15.01
C LEU A 27 10.57 -9.49 -13.52
N GLU A 28 10.08 -8.53 -12.73
CA GLU A 28 9.84 -8.70 -11.31
C GLU A 28 8.34 -8.64 -11.01
N ILE A 29 7.79 -9.74 -10.52
CA ILE A 29 6.40 -9.80 -10.01
C ILE A 29 6.37 -9.09 -8.66
N LYS A 30 5.63 -7.99 -8.58
CA LYS A 30 5.50 -7.16 -7.38
C LYS A 30 4.31 -7.55 -6.51
N SER A 31 3.23 -8.05 -7.13
CA SER A 31 2.11 -8.66 -6.41
C SER A 31 1.44 -9.78 -7.19
N VAL A 32 0.96 -10.77 -6.45
CA VAL A 32 0.08 -11.83 -6.93
C VAL A 32 -1.22 -11.83 -6.14
N THR A 33 -2.25 -12.45 -6.71
CA THR A 33 -3.49 -12.83 -6.03
C THR A 33 -3.29 -14.05 -5.13
N GLU A 34 -4.34 -14.50 -4.41
CA GLU A 34 -4.27 -15.63 -3.49
C GLU A 34 -3.91 -16.96 -4.18
N LYS A 35 -4.34 -17.16 -5.43
CA LYS A 35 -4.00 -18.33 -6.26
C LYS A 35 -2.71 -18.15 -7.07
N GLY A 36 -1.98 -17.06 -6.86
CA GLY A 36 -0.67 -16.81 -7.49
C GLY A 36 -0.74 -16.16 -8.88
N THR A 37 -1.90 -15.68 -9.32
CA THR A 37 -2.04 -14.92 -10.58
C THR A 37 -1.32 -13.57 -10.43
N SER A 38 -0.46 -13.17 -11.36
CA SER A 38 0.15 -11.83 -11.29
C SER A 38 -0.92 -10.74 -11.39
N SER A 39 -0.85 -9.77 -10.48
CA SER A 39 -1.70 -8.57 -10.47
C SER A 39 -0.89 -7.28 -10.67
N PHE A 40 0.43 -7.34 -10.48
CA PHE A 40 1.36 -6.25 -10.80
C PHE A 40 2.76 -6.80 -11.10
N THR A 41 3.26 -6.51 -12.31
CA THR A 41 4.63 -6.87 -12.75
C THR A 41 5.33 -5.60 -13.23
N THR A 42 6.62 -5.46 -12.90
CA THR A 42 7.51 -4.39 -13.37
C THR A 42 8.69 -4.96 -14.13
N GLY A 43 9.25 -4.22 -15.10
CA GLY A 43 10.41 -4.64 -15.87
C GLY A 43 10.36 -4.16 -17.32
N GLU A 44 11.26 -4.64 -18.18
CA GLU A 44 11.25 -4.36 -19.62
C GLU A 44 10.21 -5.24 -20.35
N ILE A 45 8.92 -4.96 -20.13
CA ILE A 45 7.83 -5.84 -20.57
C ILE A 45 7.61 -5.77 -22.09
N GLY A 46 7.71 -4.59 -22.69
CA GLY A 46 7.58 -4.44 -24.14
C GLY A 46 7.48 -2.99 -24.61
N THR A 47 7.24 -2.80 -25.90
CA THR A 47 7.00 -1.49 -26.53
C THR A 47 5.58 -1.43 -27.08
N ILE A 48 4.93 -0.28 -26.94
CA ILE A 48 3.62 -0.01 -27.53
C ILE A 48 3.73 1.02 -28.65
N SER A 49 2.96 0.82 -29.71
CA SER A 49 2.73 1.78 -30.80
C SER A 49 1.66 2.82 -30.39
N ASN A 50 1.55 3.92 -31.17
CA ASN A 50 0.54 4.95 -30.89
C ASN A 50 -0.90 4.47 -31.09
N GLU A 51 -1.13 3.59 -32.07
CA GLU A 51 -2.39 2.89 -32.35
C GLU A 51 -2.15 1.38 -32.21
N MET A 52 -2.71 0.76 -31.17
CA MET A 52 -2.43 -0.63 -30.83
C MET A 52 -3.48 -1.59 -31.41
N SER A 53 -3.03 -2.60 -32.14
CA SER A 53 -3.84 -3.76 -32.50
C SER A 53 -4.06 -4.69 -31.30
N SER A 54 -5.12 -5.52 -31.33
CA SER A 54 -5.34 -6.53 -30.29
C SER A 54 -4.22 -7.58 -30.23
N ASP A 55 -3.46 -7.78 -31.32
CA ASP A 55 -2.39 -8.77 -31.37
C ASP A 55 -1.09 -8.23 -30.74
N GLU A 56 -0.76 -6.95 -30.94
CA GLU A 56 0.31 -6.28 -30.17
C GLU A 56 0.01 -6.30 -28.67
N ILE A 57 -1.25 -6.02 -28.27
CA ILE A 57 -1.68 -6.12 -26.87
C ILE A 57 -1.49 -7.56 -26.36
N LYS A 58 -1.95 -8.57 -27.09
CA LYS A 58 -1.78 -9.99 -26.72
C LYS A 58 -0.30 -10.37 -26.54
N GLN A 59 0.59 -9.93 -27.42
CA GLN A 59 2.02 -10.24 -27.32
C GLN A 59 2.67 -9.67 -26.04
N ILE A 60 2.30 -8.44 -25.67
CA ILE A 60 2.77 -7.81 -24.42
C ILE A 60 2.17 -8.52 -23.20
N LEU A 61 0.86 -8.80 -23.22
CA LEU A 61 0.17 -9.49 -22.13
C LEU A 61 0.61 -10.95 -21.95
N ALA A 62 1.09 -11.62 -23.01
CA ALA A 62 1.65 -12.96 -22.95
C ALA A 62 3.06 -13.03 -22.34
N LYS A 63 3.79 -11.91 -22.23
CA LYS A 63 5.00 -11.80 -21.39
C LYS A 63 4.65 -11.57 -19.93
N TYR A 64 3.57 -10.85 -19.67
CA TYR A 64 3.07 -10.50 -18.33
C TYR A 64 2.40 -11.68 -17.61
N ASN A 65 1.59 -12.45 -18.33
CA ASN A 65 0.93 -13.65 -17.82
C ASN A 65 1.74 -14.88 -18.21
N HIS A 66 2.29 -15.59 -17.22
CA HIS A 66 3.05 -16.82 -17.45
C HIS A 66 2.19 -17.99 -17.98
N ALA A 67 0.87 -17.84 -18.03
CA ALA A 67 -0.04 -18.74 -18.73
C ALA A 67 -0.35 -18.23 -20.16
N LYS A 68 -0.49 -19.15 -21.12
CA LYS A 68 -0.90 -18.79 -22.49
C LYS A 68 -2.30 -18.20 -22.49
N LEU A 69 -2.43 -17.01 -23.07
CA LEU A 69 -3.72 -16.45 -23.47
C LEU A 69 -4.37 -17.34 -24.54
N ASN A 70 -5.69 -17.50 -24.48
CA ASN A 70 -6.44 -18.32 -25.41
C ASN A 70 -6.87 -17.51 -26.65
N ASP A 71 -7.11 -18.20 -27.77
CA ASP A 71 -7.46 -17.55 -29.05
C ASP A 71 -8.78 -16.77 -28.97
N ASN A 72 -9.73 -17.23 -28.15
CA ASN A 72 -11.05 -16.63 -27.92
C ASN A 72 -11.04 -15.39 -27.00
N GLU A 73 -9.88 -15.04 -26.43
CA GLU A 73 -9.71 -13.81 -25.65
C GLU A 73 -9.33 -12.66 -26.58
N THR A 74 -9.85 -11.45 -26.37
CA THR A 74 -9.38 -10.23 -27.08
C THR A 74 -9.33 -9.04 -26.13
N PHE A 75 -8.53 -8.03 -26.48
CA PHE A 75 -8.32 -6.86 -25.64
C PHE A 75 -8.52 -5.57 -26.44
N LYS A 76 -9.24 -4.61 -25.86
CA LYS A 76 -9.51 -3.31 -26.49
C LYS A 76 -9.11 -2.17 -25.55
N VAL A 77 -8.48 -1.15 -26.11
CA VAL A 77 -8.19 0.10 -25.39
C VAL A 77 -9.52 0.78 -25.05
N THR A 78 -9.72 1.08 -23.76
CA THR A 78 -10.89 1.82 -23.24
C THR A 78 -10.53 3.23 -22.81
N GLN A 79 -9.28 3.46 -22.40
CA GLN A 79 -8.80 4.77 -21.97
C GLN A 79 -7.29 4.88 -22.22
N LYS A 80 -6.82 6.06 -22.62
CA LYS A 80 -5.41 6.44 -22.67
C LYS A 80 -5.28 7.83 -22.06
N TRP A 81 -4.35 8.01 -21.12
CA TRP A 81 -4.07 9.30 -20.50
C TRP A 81 -2.59 9.45 -20.18
N THR A 82 -2.16 10.68 -19.92
CA THR A 82 -0.81 11.00 -19.46
C THR A 82 -0.93 11.68 -18.10
N ASP A 83 -0.07 11.33 -17.14
CA ASP A 83 -0.05 11.94 -15.81
C ASP A 83 0.82 13.21 -15.74
N ASP A 84 0.80 13.89 -14.60
CA ASP A 84 1.57 15.12 -14.35
C ASP A 84 3.09 14.89 -14.33
N LEU A 85 3.53 13.62 -14.30
CA LEU A 85 4.93 13.20 -14.43
C LEU A 85 5.31 12.88 -15.89
N GLY A 86 4.38 13.08 -16.83
CA GLY A 86 4.56 12.83 -18.26
C GLY A 86 4.42 11.36 -18.69
N LYS A 87 4.11 10.44 -17.77
CA LYS A 87 3.99 9.01 -18.08
C LYS A 87 2.64 8.70 -18.69
N THR A 88 2.61 7.80 -19.68
CA THR A 88 1.38 7.46 -20.40
C THR A 88 0.85 6.11 -19.93
N HIS A 89 -0.46 6.05 -19.71
CA HIS A 89 -1.18 4.91 -19.17
C HIS A 89 -2.27 4.48 -20.15
N ILE A 90 -2.40 3.18 -20.39
CA ILE A 90 -3.40 2.62 -21.32
C ILE A 90 -4.22 1.55 -20.61
N LYS A 91 -5.51 1.82 -20.43
CA LYS A 91 -6.48 0.90 -19.84
C LYS A 91 -7.13 0.03 -20.92
N LEU A 92 -7.18 -1.26 -20.65
CA LEU A 92 -7.67 -2.32 -21.52
C LEU A 92 -8.88 -3.00 -20.89
N ALA A 93 -9.90 -3.26 -21.70
CA ALA A 93 -10.96 -4.23 -21.39
C ALA A 93 -10.64 -5.57 -22.05
N GLN A 94 -10.86 -6.66 -21.30
CA GLN A 94 -10.78 -8.03 -21.78
C GLN A 94 -12.17 -8.47 -22.28
N TYR A 95 -12.17 -9.26 -23.35
CA TYR A 95 -13.35 -9.97 -23.86
C TYR A 95 -13.01 -11.45 -23.94
N ILE A 96 -13.95 -12.33 -23.60
CA ILE A 96 -13.86 -13.79 -23.74
C ILE A 96 -15.06 -14.24 -24.57
N ASP A 97 -14.84 -15.02 -25.63
CA ASP A 97 -15.91 -15.45 -26.56
C ASP A 97 -16.68 -14.24 -27.15
N ASN A 98 -15.98 -13.12 -27.40
CA ASN A 98 -16.49 -11.79 -27.77
C ASN A 98 -17.39 -11.08 -26.74
N LEU A 99 -17.65 -11.66 -25.57
CA LEU A 99 -18.38 -11.03 -24.47
C LEU A 99 -17.43 -10.25 -23.54
N LEU A 100 -17.85 -9.06 -23.11
CA LEU A 100 -17.06 -8.21 -22.21
C LEU A 100 -16.88 -8.88 -20.84
N VAL A 101 -15.66 -8.82 -20.29
CA VAL A 101 -15.39 -9.21 -18.89
C VAL A 101 -15.54 -7.99 -17.99
N HIS A 102 -16.60 -7.95 -17.19
CA HIS A 102 -16.80 -6.99 -16.11
C HIS A 102 -16.01 -7.35 -14.86
N GLY A 103 -15.72 -6.37 -14.00
CA GLY A 103 -15.04 -6.59 -12.72
C GLY A 103 -13.51 -6.63 -12.77
N THR A 104 -12.91 -6.60 -13.97
CA THR A 104 -11.46 -6.42 -14.16
C THR A 104 -11.14 -5.34 -15.19
N SER A 105 -9.90 -4.87 -15.18
CA SER A 105 -9.27 -4.09 -16.26
C SER A 105 -7.76 -4.23 -16.15
N ILE A 106 -7.05 -4.19 -17.27
CA ILE A 106 -5.58 -4.22 -17.30
C ILE A 106 -5.07 -2.83 -17.68
N THR A 107 -4.02 -2.34 -17.05
CA THR A 107 -3.40 -1.05 -17.35
C THR A 107 -1.92 -1.23 -17.68
N LEU A 108 -1.52 -0.78 -18.87
CA LEU A 108 -0.11 -0.67 -19.27
C LEU A 108 0.41 0.70 -18.80
N HIS A 109 1.52 0.72 -18.07
CA HIS A 109 2.18 1.93 -17.58
C HIS A 109 3.47 2.15 -18.37
N THR A 110 3.64 3.33 -18.98
CA THR A 110 4.71 3.55 -19.95
C THR A 110 5.51 4.82 -19.71
N ASN A 111 6.81 4.75 -20.03
CA ASN A 111 7.72 5.89 -20.01
C ASN A 111 7.75 6.60 -21.37
N GLN A 112 8.01 7.91 -21.35
CA GLN A 112 8.35 8.68 -22.56
C GLN A 112 9.70 8.20 -23.09
N VAL A 113 9.81 7.93 -24.39
CA VAL A 113 11.09 7.52 -25.01
C VAL A 113 11.97 8.76 -25.21
N SER A 114 13.02 8.88 -24.40
CA SER A 114 13.98 9.99 -24.45
C SER A 114 15.37 9.57 -24.93
N ASN A 115 15.46 8.63 -25.89
CA ASN A 115 16.74 8.09 -26.37
C ASN A 115 16.90 8.14 -27.90
N GLY A 116 17.05 9.37 -28.41
CA GLY A 116 18.03 9.75 -29.44
C GLY A 116 18.06 9.11 -30.84
N PHE A 117 17.31 8.04 -31.11
CA PHE A 117 17.31 7.34 -32.39
C PHE A 117 15.89 7.13 -32.88
N LEU A 118 15.64 7.46 -34.14
CA LEU A 118 14.32 7.45 -34.77
C LEU A 118 13.78 6.02 -34.92
N ARG A 119 13.14 5.51 -33.86
CA ARG A 119 12.07 4.52 -33.98
C ARG A 119 10.74 5.27 -34.03
N SER A 120 9.87 4.86 -34.93
CA SER A 120 8.56 5.47 -35.15
C SER A 120 7.65 5.30 -33.93
N SER A 121 7.49 6.37 -33.15
CA SER A 121 6.38 6.63 -32.21
C SER A 121 5.91 5.42 -31.38
N GLY A 122 6.67 5.09 -30.33
CA GLY A 122 6.24 4.14 -29.31
C GLY A 122 6.65 4.55 -27.90
N SER A 123 6.19 3.79 -26.91
CA SER A 123 6.49 3.98 -25.48
C SER A 123 6.86 2.66 -24.81
N ASP A 124 7.82 2.68 -23.89
CA ASP A 124 8.31 1.48 -23.20
C ASP A 124 7.39 1.15 -22.01
N VAL A 125 6.83 -0.06 -21.99
CA VAL A 125 6.00 -0.58 -20.91
C VAL A 125 6.90 -1.05 -19.78
N TYR A 126 7.00 -0.22 -18.73
CA TYR A 126 7.83 -0.52 -17.55
C TYR A 126 7.05 -1.26 -16.46
N ALA A 127 5.71 -1.23 -16.51
CA ALA A 127 4.86 -1.98 -15.59
C ALA A 127 3.48 -2.28 -16.19
N ILE A 128 2.86 -3.36 -15.70
CA ILE A 128 1.47 -3.72 -16.00
C ILE A 128 0.76 -4.05 -14.69
N SER A 129 -0.41 -3.45 -14.49
CA SER A 129 -1.30 -3.72 -13.35
C SER A 129 -2.68 -4.19 -13.80
N GLY A 130 -3.40 -4.88 -12.92
CA GLY A 130 -4.73 -5.44 -13.20
C GLY A 130 -4.68 -6.96 -13.33
N ILE A 131 -5.78 -7.58 -13.75
CA ILE A 131 -5.87 -9.05 -13.82
C ILE A 131 -6.44 -9.47 -15.17
N ILE A 132 -5.79 -10.45 -15.80
CA ILE A 132 -6.35 -11.18 -16.94
C ILE A 132 -7.20 -12.31 -16.36
N ALA A 133 -8.53 -12.19 -16.49
CA ALA A 133 -9.45 -13.14 -15.92
C ALA A 133 -9.41 -14.46 -16.70
N SER A 134 -9.23 -15.58 -16.02
CA SER A 134 -9.32 -16.91 -16.64
C SER A 134 -10.77 -17.41 -16.62
N LYS A 135 -11.22 -18.05 -17.70
CA LYS A 135 -12.54 -18.71 -17.74
C LYS A 135 -12.53 -19.91 -16.79
N GLN A 136 -13.61 -20.11 -16.03
CA GLN A 136 -13.75 -21.28 -15.16
C GLN A 136 -13.50 -22.60 -15.94
N SER A 137 -12.66 -23.46 -15.38
CA SER A 137 -12.40 -24.80 -15.95
C SER A 137 -13.53 -25.74 -15.55
N ASN A 138 -14.31 -26.21 -16.52
CA ASN A 138 -15.52 -27.01 -16.30
C ASN A 138 -15.26 -28.34 -15.53
N THR A 139 -15.67 -28.37 -14.26
CA THR A 139 -15.99 -29.59 -13.49
C THR A 139 -17.30 -29.30 -12.74
N SER A 140 -18.47 -29.89 -13.02
CA SER A 140 -18.93 -31.01 -13.86
C SER A 140 -20.45 -30.81 -14.10
N PRO A 141 -21.22 -31.66 -14.83
CA PRO A 141 -20.86 -32.84 -15.61
C PRO A 141 -21.14 -32.67 -17.12
N SER A 142 -21.05 -33.78 -17.86
CA SER A 142 -21.31 -33.89 -19.30
C SER A 142 -22.57 -33.18 -19.80
N PHE A 143 -22.42 -32.40 -20.88
CA PHE A 143 -23.52 -31.90 -21.70
C PHE A 143 -24.46 -33.03 -22.14
N SER A 144 -25.66 -33.06 -21.56
CA SER A 144 -26.84 -33.62 -22.23
C SER A 144 -27.31 -32.62 -23.29
N SER A 145 -27.68 -33.11 -24.47
CA SER A 145 -28.07 -32.31 -25.64
C SER A 145 -29.46 -31.66 -25.54
N SER A 146 -29.80 -31.07 -24.39
CA SER A 146 -31.14 -30.55 -24.07
C SER A 146 -31.20 -29.02 -23.88
N ILE A 147 -30.08 -28.29 -24.01
CA ILE A 147 -30.06 -26.80 -23.97
C ILE A 147 -30.55 -26.18 -25.29
N ALA A 148 -30.77 -26.97 -26.34
CA ALA A 148 -31.34 -26.51 -27.62
C ALA A 148 -32.82 -26.04 -27.55
N GLN A 149 -33.40 -25.92 -26.35
CA GLN A 149 -34.79 -25.50 -26.09
C GLN A 149 -34.96 -24.70 -24.77
N ARG A 150 -34.03 -23.79 -24.44
CA ARG A 150 -34.39 -22.63 -23.59
C ARG A 150 -34.44 -21.39 -24.47
N ASP A 151 -35.54 -20.65 -24.40
CA ASP A 151 -35.63 -19.38 -25.12
C ASP A 151 -34.85 -18.32 -24.35
N VAL A 152 -33.97 -17.62 -25.06
CA VAL A 152 -33.09 -16.60 -24.47
C VAL A 152 -33.92 -15.41 -23.96
N THR A 153 -35.11 -15.19 -24.52
CA THR A 153 -36.08 -14.20 -24.02
C THR A 153 -36.70 -14.59 -22.68
N ASP A 154 -37.05 -15.87 -22.49
CA ASP A 154 -37.69 -16.35 -21.25
C ASP A 154 -36.73 -16.28 -20.06
N ASP A 155 -35.45 -16.61 -20.29
CA ASP A 155 -34.39 -16.48 -19.29
C ASP A 155 -34.13 -14.99 -18.96
N ALA A 156 -34.10 -14.10 -19.97
CA ALA A 156 -33.94 -12.65 -19.75
C ALA A 156 -35.11 -12.03 -18.97
N ASP A 157 -36.36 -12.35 -19.29
CA ASP A 157 -37.52 -11.87 -18.54
C ASP A 157 -37.57 -12.47 -17.12
N SER A 158 -37.06 -13.69 -16.92
CA SER A 158 -36.87 -14.26 -15.58
C SER A 158 -35.87 -13.43 -14.75
N ILE A 159 -34.74 -13.04 -15.34
CA ILE A 159 -33.76 -12.15 -14.68
C ILE A 159 -34.36 -10.77 -14.38
N ARG A 160 -35.11 -10.18 -15.30
CA ARG A 160 -35.83 -8.90 -15.09
C ARG A 160 -36.77 -8.99 -13.89
N ASN A 161 -37.54 -10.08 -13.78
CA ASN A 161 -38.46 -10.31 -12.65
C ASN A 161 -37.75 -10.58 -11.31
N ILE A 162 -36.55 -11.16 -11.33
CA ILE A 162 -35.73 -11.36 -10.12
C ILE A 162 -35.10 -10.03 -9.67
N ALA A 163 -34.49 -9.29 -10.60
CA ALA A 163 -33.88 -7.98 -10.34
C ALA A 163 -34.92 -6.93 -9.91
N GLY A 164 -36.14 -6.99 -10.47
CA GLY A 164 -37.28 -6.14 -10.10
C GLY A 164 -37.70 -6.18 -8.63
N LYS A 165 -37.24 -7.19 -7.87
CA LYS A 165 -37.44 -7.27 -6.40
C LYS A 165 -36.50 -6.36 -5.61
N LEU A 166 -35.44 -5.86 -6.23
CA LEU A 166 -34.44 -4.97 -5.63
C LEU A 166 -34.64 -3.50 -6.02
N GLY A 167 -35.35 -3.24 -7.12
CA GLY A 167 -35.59 -1.89 -7.66
C GLY A 167 -36.18 -1.93 -9.06
N ASP A 168 -36.45 -0.75 -9.63
CA ASP A 168 -36.86 -0.58 -11.01
C ASP A 168 -35.73 -1.01 -11.96
N VAL A 169 -36.00 -1.96 -12.86
CA VAL A 169 -35.02 -2.43 -13.84
C VAL A 169 -34.85 -1.39 -14.96
N THR A 170 -33.64 -0.86 -15.12
CA THR A 170 -33.33 0.23 -16.07
C THR A 170 -32.60 -0.22 -17.34
N SER A 171 -32.18 -1.49 -17.42
CA SER A 171 -31.58 -2.06 -18.64
C SER A 171 -32.21 -3.38 -19.04
N GLU A 172 -32.14 -3.69 -20.33
CA GLU A 172 -32.32 -5.07 -20.80
C GLU A 172 -31.22 -5.97 -20.21
N PRO A 173 -31.53 -7.20 -19.76
CA PRO A 173 -30.52 -8.16 -19.35
C PRO A 173 -29.64 -8.60 -20.53
N GLU A 174 -28.31 -8.52 -20.38
CA GLU A 174 -27.34 -8.91 -21.40
C GLU A 174 -26.37 -9.99 -20.90
N GLN A 175 -25.90 -10.84 -21.79
CA GLN A 175 -24.92 -11.88 -21.47
C GLN A 175 -23.50 -11.31 -21.47
N VAL A 176 -22.79 -11.48 -20.35
CA VAL A 176 -21.41 -10.99 -20.17
C VAL A 176 -20.59 -12.00 -19.38
N TYR A 177 -19.27 -11.80 -19.35
CA TYR A 177 -18.45 -12.39 -18.30
C TYR A 177 -18.36 -11.44 -17.10
N VAL A 178 -18.38 -11.97 -15.88
CA VAL A 178 -18.02 -11.24 -14.68
C VAL A 178 -16.86 -11.94 -13.97
N TYR A 179 -15.80 -11.19 -13.70
CA TYR A 179 -14.67 -11.64 -12.91
C TYR A 179 -15.05 -11.59 -11.42
N LEU A 180 -14.86 -12.70 -10.71
CA LEU A 180 -15.15 -12.83 -9.28
C LEU A 180 -13.81 -12.92 -8.52
N PRO A 181 -13.31 -11.82 -7.89
CA PRO A 181 -11.94 -11.78 -7.38
C PRO A 181 -11.59 -12.86 -6.36
N ILE A 182 -12.53 -13.24 -5.49
CA ILE A 182 -12.35 -14.31 -4.48
C ILE A 182 -12.14 -15.68 -5.16
N LEU A 183 -12.78 -15.91 -6.30
CA LEU A 183 -12.68 -17.16 -7.05
C LEU A 183 -11.63 -17.10 -8.17
N GLU A 184 -11.11 -15.91 -8.48
CA GLU A 184 -10.18 -15.60 -9.58
C GLU A 184 -10.60 -16.13 -10.97
N GLU A 185 -11.90 -16.30 -11.18
CA GLU A 185 -12.46 -16.81 -12.43
C GLU A 185 -13.46 -15.82 -13.04
N ALA A 186 -13.52 -15.80 -14.37
CA ALA A 186 -14.60 -15.21 -15.14
C ALA A 186 -15.75 -16.22 -15.26
N ARG A 187 -16.94 -15.83 -14.79
CA ARG A 187 -18.19 -16.59 -14.90
C ARG A 187 -19.11 -15.95 -15.93
N LEU A 188 -19.75 -16.79 -16.74
CA LEU A 188 -20.76 -16.33 -17.71
C LEU A 188 -22.02 -15.97 -16.92
N ALA A 189 -22.55 -14.77 -17.15
CA ALA A 189 -23.57 -14.16 -16.32
C ALA A 189 -24.55 -13.31 -17.13
N TRP A 190 -25.76 -13.17 -16.60
CA TRP A 190 -26.70 -12.12 -16.97
C TRP A 190 -26.38 -10.85 -16.20
N LYS A 191 -26.06 -9.78 -16.91
CA LYS A 191 -25.91 -8.43 -16.36
C LYS A 191 -27.21 -7.66 -16.53
N VAL A 192 -27.69 -7.04 -15.46
CA VAL A 192 -28.90 -6.18 -15.47
C VAL A 192 -28.69 -5.00 -14.53
N GLU A 193 -29.20 -3.83 -14.92
CA GLU A 193 -29.14 -2.61 -14.11
C GLU A 193 -30.46 -2.35 -13.40
N VAL A 194 -30.39 -1.94 -12.14
CA VAL A 194 -31.55 -1.52 -11.33
C VAL A 194 -31.31 -0.15 -10.71
N THR A 195 -32.38 0.65 -10.58
CA THR A 195 -32.44 1.84 -9.72
C THR A 195 -33.46 1.62 -8.62
N TRP A 196 -33.19 2.13 -7.42
CA TRP A 196 -34.12 2.04 -6.30
C TRP A 196 -34.12 3.35 -5.50
N ASN A 197 -35.23 3.63 -4.83
CA ASN A 197 -35.44 4.85 -4.05
C ASN A 197 -36.38 4.53 -2.88
N ASN A 198 -35.86 4.65 -1.66
CA ASN A 198 -36.57 4.41 -0.41
C ASN A 198 -36.86 5.70 0.38
N GLY A 199 -36.57 6.87 -0.19
CA GLY A 199 -36.75 8.18 0.44
C GLY A 199 -35.73 9.22 -0.06
N ASP A 200 -35.87 10.47 0.42
CA ASP A 200 -35.17 11.65 -0.12
C ASP A 200 -33.62 11.56 -0.12
N GLU A 201 -33.02 10.65 0.66
CA GLU A 201 -31.56 10.44 0.75
C GLU A 201 -31.11 8.99 0.48
N ASP A 202 -32.03 8.03 0.33
CA ASP A 202 -31.72 6.60 0.17
C ASP A 202 -32.12 6.11 -1.23
N PHE A 203 -31.32 6.48 -2.22
CA PHE A 203 -31.47 6.07 -3.61
C PHE A 203 -30.18 5.46 -4.16
N GLY A 204 -30.31 4.47 -5.03
CA GLY A 204 -29.18 3.77 -5.60
C GLY A 204 -29.38 3.37 -7.06
N ARG A 205 -28.26 2.99 -7.68
CA ARG A 205 -28.20 2.46 -9.05
C ARG A 205 -27.13 1.39 -9.07
N ASP A 206 -27.52 0.15 -9.31
CA ASP A 206 -26.65 -1.01 -9.20
C ASP A 206 -26.65 -1.82 -10.50
N ILE A 207 -25.50 -2.41 -10.81
CA ILE A 207 -25.37 -3.44 -11.85
C ILE A 207 -25.28 -4.80 -11.14
N LEU A 208 -26.27 -5.65 -11.39
CA LEU A 208 -26.39 -6.99 -10.84
C LEU A 208 -25.88 -8.00 -11.87
N PHE A 209 -25.19 -9.05 -11.39
CA PHE A 209 -24.69 -10.14 -12.22
C PHE A 209 -25.19 -11.47 -11.67
N TYR A 210 -26.02 -12.17 -12.44
CA TYR A 210 -26.61 -13.47 -12.08
C TYR A 210 -25.96 -14.59 -12.88
N ASP A 211 -25.74 -15.77 -12.29
CA ASP A 211 -25.19 -16.93 -13.02
C ASP A 211 -26.12 -17.30 -14.18
N ILE A 212 -25.54 -17.55 -15.36
CA ILE A 212 -26.28 -17.78 -16.60
C ILE A 212 -27.23 -19.00 -16.52
N ASN A 213 -26.97 -19.97 -15.64
CA ASN A 213 -27.75 -21.19 -15.51
C ASN A 213 -28.62 -21.27 -14.25
N SER A 214 -28.07 -20.87 -13.08
CA SER A 214 -28.79 -20.98 -11.80
C SER A 214 -29.62 -19.73 -11.44
N PHE A 215 -29.36 -18.60 -12.10
CA PHE A 215 -29.90 -17.27 -11.76
C PHE A 215 -29.61 -16.84 -10.32
N GLU A 216 -28.61 -17.43 -9.67
CA GLU A 216 -28.09 -16.95 -8.38
C GLU A 216 -27.27 -15.68 -8.58
N LEU A 217 -27.36 -14.72 -7.65
CA LEU A 217 -26.61 -13.48 -7.72
C LEU A 217 -25.12 -13.76 -7.45
N LEU A 218 -24.28 -13.57 -8.47
CA LEU A 218 -22.82 -13.73 -8.37
C LEU A 218 -22.15 -12.49 -7.75
N THR A 219 -22.59 -11.29 -8.12
CA THR A 219 -22.08 -10.01 -7.56
C THR A 219 -23.02 -8.83 -7.87
N ARG A 220 -22.90 -7.75 -7.09
CA ARG A 220 -23.63 -6.47 -7.21
C ARG A 220 -22.61 -5.32 -7.20
N HIS A 221 -22.62 -4.49 -8.23
CA HIS A 221 -21.72 -3.33 -8.37
C HIS A 221 -22.53 -2.02 -8.31
N ALA A 222 -22.41 -1.28 -7.21
CA ALA A 222 -23.02 0.05 -7.08
C ALA A 222 -22.36 1.08 -8.00
N THR A 223 -23.17 1.97 -8.59
CA THR A 223 -22.74 2.98 -9.58
C THR A 223 -23.07 4.41 -9.16
N VAL A 224 -24.22 4.62 -8.51
CA VAL A 224 -24.50 5.85 -7.75
C VAL A 224 -23.77 5.74 -6.42
N HIS A 225 -23.05 6.80 -6.06
CA HIS A 225 -22.48 6.97 -4.74
C HIS A 225 -23.44 7.84 -3.94
N SER A 226 -23.84 7.37 -2.76
CA SER A 226 -24.64 8.13 -1.80
C SER A 226 -23.97 9.47 -1.46
N ALA A 227 -24.77 10.45 -1.03
CA ALA A 227 -24.26 11.57 -0.26
C ALA A 227 -23.55 11.06 1.01
N LYS A 228 -22.82 11.92 1.72
CA LYS A 228 -22.27 11.50 3.02
C LYS A 228 -23.45 11.13 3.93
N THR A 229 -23.52 9.88 4.34
CA THR A 229 -24.61 9.37 5.19
C THR A 229 -24.01 8.83 6.46
N TRP A 230 -24.49 9.31 7.61
CA TRP A 230 -24.16 8.71 8.90
C TRP A 230 -25.38 8.72 9.81
N LYS A 231 -25.54 7.65 10.58
CA LYS A 231 -26.72 7.37 11.40
C LYS A 231 -26.25 6.97 12.80
N THR A 232 -26.74 7.66 13.84
CA THR A 232 -26.46 7.26 15.22
C THR A 232 -27.71 6.73 15.90
N HIS A 233 -27.53 5.62 16.62
CA HIS A 233 -28.57 4.88 17.29
C HIS A 233 -28.26 4.70 18.78
N ASP A 234 -29.30 4.37 19.54
CA ASP A 234 -29.28 4.02 20.95
C ASP A 234 -29.57 2.52 21.11
N LEU A 235 -28.63 1.79 21.70
CA LEU A 235 -28.81 0.37 22.04
C LEU A 235 -29.55 0.16 23.37
N ASN A 236 -29.76 1.20 24.18
CA ASN A 236 -30.47 1.16 25.45
C ASN A 236 -29.97 0.01 26.35
N ASN A 237 -28.64 -0.08 26.48
CA ASN A 237 -27.88 -1.08 27.22
C ASN A 237 -28.07 -2.54 26.74
N GLN A 238 -28.56 -2.75 25.50
CA GLN A 238 -28.59 -4.08 24.86
C GLN A 238 -27.22 -4.42 24.22
N LEU A 239 -27.09 -5.68 23.77
CA LEU A 239 -25.84 -6.21 23.21
C LEU A 239 -25.80 -6.09 21.68
N ASP A 240 -24.70 -6.52 21.07
CA ASP A 240 -24.42 -6.41 19.62
C ASP A 240 -25.44 -7.16 18.75
N ASP A 241 -25.99 -8.27 19.27
CA ASP A 241 -27.07 -9.03 18.61
C ASP A 241 -28.35 -8.19 18.37
N ASP A 242 -28.54 -7.09 19.11
CA ASP A 242 -29.66 -6.15 18.97
C ASP A 242 -29.31 -4.90 18.13
N ALA A 243 -28.07 -4.80 17.62
CA ALA A 243 -27.61 -3.65 16.86
C ALA A 243 -28.30 -3.51 15.49
N PRO A 244 -28.61 -2.28 15.03
CA PRO A 244 -28.14 -0.99 15.57
C PRO A 244 -28.99 -0.42 16.73
N GLY A 245 -30.11 -1.03 17.13
CA GLY A 245 -31.02 -0.42 18.10
C GLY A 245 -31.87 0.74 17.54
N GLN A 246 -32.26 1.68 18.39
CA GLN A 246 -33.17 2.78 18.04
C GLN A 246 -32.45 3.94 17.36
N LEU A 247 -32.84 4.29 16.13
CA LEU A 247 -32.30 5.47 15.44
C LEU A 247 -32.63 6.77 16.20
N LEU A 248 -31.60 7.56 16.52
CA LEU A 248 -31.73 8.87 17.16
C LEU A 248 -31.65 10.03 16.15
N CYS A 249 -30.70 9.95 15.20
CA CYS A 249 -30.35 11.05 14.30
C CYS A 249 -29.68 10.58 13.00
N THR A 250 -29.88 11.35 11.94
CA THR A 250 -29.15 11.23 10.67
C THR A 250 -28.49 12.55 10.26
N ASN A 251 -27.32 12.46 9.66
CA ASN A 251 -26.62 13.54 8.95
C ASN A 251 -26.42 14.84 9.77
N ASN A 252 -27.29 15.85 9.62
CA ASN A 252 -27.16 17.15 10.29
C ASN A 252 -28.18 17.34 11.44
N GLN A 253 -28.78 16.25 11.92
CA GLN A 253 -29.75 16.27 13.01
C GLN A 253 -29.06 16.28 14.38
N ASN A 254 -29.67 16.94 15.36
CA ASN A 254 -29.27 16.82 16.76
C ASN A 254 -29.80 15.49 17.32
N CYS A 255 -28.92 14.70 17.92
CA CYS A 255 -29.23 13.37 18.46
C CYS A 255 -30.01 13.43 19.78
N ASN A 256 -30.01 14.57 20.48
CA ASN A 256 -30.60 14.80 21.80
C ASN A 256 -30.05 13.90 22.93
N ASP A 257 -28.98 13.15 22.66
CA ASP A 257 -28.11 12.51 23.63
C ASP A 257 -26.65 12.97 23.39
N ALA A 258 -25.86 13.08 24.46
CA ALA A 258 -24.51 13.63 24.42
C ALA A 258 -23.47 12.64 23.85
N SER A 259 -23.61 11.35 24.15
CA SER A 259 -22.74 10.27 23.66
C SER A 259 -23.01 10.03 22.18
N ALA A 260 -24.29 9.97 21.82
CA ALA A 260 -24.76 9.89 20.44
C ALA A 260 -24.25 11.08 19.60
N GLN A 261 -24.35 12.31 20.11
CA GLN A 261 -23.88 13.50 19.41
C GLN A 261 -22.36 13.46 19.16
N ARG A 262 -21.56 13.06 20.16
CA ARG A 262 -20.10 12.88 19.97
C ARG A 262 -19.78 11.81 18.92
N ALA A 263 -20.45 10.66 18.97
CA ALA A 263 -20.28 9.60 17.97
C ALA A 263 -20.71 10.04 16.56
N HIS A 264 -21.75 10.87 16.45
CA HIS A 264 -22.28 11.42 15.19
C HIS A 264 -21.29 12.41 14.55
N ASP A 265 -20.90 13.44 15.29
CA ASP A 265 -20.00 14.49 14.84
C ASP A 265 -18.57 13.95 14.62
N GLY A 266 -18.14 13.01 15.47
CA GLY A 266 -16.89 12.28 15.34
C GLY A 266 -16.81 11.50 14.03
N ALA A 267 -17.83 10.67 13.72
CA ALA A 267 -17.88 9.92 12.47
C ALA A 267 -17.86 10.84 11.23
N ALA A 268 -18.66 11.92 11.25
CA ALA A 268 -18.66 12.92 10.18
C ALA A 268 -17.27 13.54 9.95
N LYS A 269 -16.54 13.85 11.04
CA LYS A 269 -15.20 14.44 10.96
C LYS A 269 -14.11 13.43 10.55
N VAL A 270 -14.25 12.16 10.90
CA VAL A 270 -13.38 11.06 10.43
C VAL A 270 -13.58 10.82 8.92
N TYR A 271 -14.82 10.87 8.42
CA TYR A 271 -15.05 10.91 6.96
C TYR A 271 -14.31 12.08 6.32
N ASP A 272 -14.40 13.29 6.91
CA ASP A 272 -13.73 14.48 6.37
C ASP A 272 -12.20 14.35 6.37
N TYR A 273 -11.61 13.75 7.41
CA TYR A 273 -10.20 13.40 7.45
C TYR A 273 -9.82 12.48 6.27
N TYR A 274 -10.50 11.35 6.14
CA TYR A 274 -10.24 10.37 5.06
C TYR A 274 -10.43 10.98 3.68
N LYS A 275 -11.42 11.85 3.52
CA LYS A 275 -11.71 12.54 2.27
C LYS A 275 -10.69 13.63 1.93
N ALA A 276 -10.29 14.44 2.91
CA ALA A 276 -9.35 15.54 2.71
C ALA A 276 -7.90 15.07 2.57
N ARG A 277 -7.47 14.08 3.36
CA ARG A 277 -6.09 13.56 3.31
C ARG A 277 -5.86 12.59 2.16
N PHE A 278 -6.80 11.69 1.90
CA PHE A 278 -6.55 10.54 1.01
C PHE A 278 -7.52 10.45 -0.18
N ASN A 279 -8.41 11.44 -0.36
CA ASN A 279 -9.51 11.41 -1.32
C ASN A 279 -10.50 10.22 -1.12
N ARG A 280 -10.42 9.50 0.02
CA ARG A 280 -11.22 8.31 0.30
C ARG A 280 -12.67 8.69 0.60
N LYS A 281 -13.60 7.92 0.04
CA LYS A 281 -15.06 8.08 0.17
C LYS A 281 -15.63 7.11 1.23
N SER A 282 -15.69 7.53 2.49
CA SER A 282 -16.09 6.69 3.64
C SER A 282 -15.21 5.42 3.81
N ILE A 283 -15.63 4.55 4.73
CA ILE A 283 -14.97 3.32 5.18
C ILE A 283 -14.59 2.41 4.00
N ASN A 284 -15.49 2.19 3.03
CA ASN A 284 -15.26 1.29 1.88
C ASN A 284 -14.77 1.96 0.58
N ASN A 285 -14.43 3.25 0.62
CA ASN A 285 -14.12 4.07 -0.56
C ASN A 285 -15.26 4.21 -1.60
N ARG A 286 -16.52 3.95 -1.21
CA ARG A 286 -17.74 4.05 -2.03
C ARG A 286 -18.91 4.67 -1.25
N ASP A 287 -18.61 5.54 -0.30
CA ASP A 287 -19.59 6.30 0.48
C ASP A 287 -20.56 5.41 1.32
N LEU A 288 -20.04 4.29 1.87
CA LEU A 288 -20.75 3.47 2.86
C LEU A 288 -21.38 4.35 3.97
N PRO A 289 -22.66 4.18 4.29
CA PRO A 289 -23.26 4.81 5.46
C PRO A 289 -22.50 4.42 6.73
N MET A 290 -22.02 5.40 7.48
CA MET A 290 -21.35 5.16 8.76
C MET A 290 -22.41 5.03 9.85
N ILE A 291 -22.51 3.86 10.47
CA ILE A 291 -23.48 3.59 11.52
C ILE A 291 -22.74 3.54 12.86
N SER A 292 -23.19 4.37 13.80
CA SER A 292 -22.75 4.40 15.19
C SER A 292 -23.89 3.97 16.09
N SER A 293 -23.59 3.23 17.14
CA SER A 293 -24.56 2.81 18.16
C SER A 293 -23.96 3.01 19.55
N VAL A 294 -24.59 3.84 20.37
CA VAL A 294 -24.15 4.20 21.73
C VAL A 294 -24.98 3.47 22.79
N HIS A 295 -24.58 3.55 24.06
CA HIS A 295 -25.19 2.80 25.16
C HIS A 295 -25.16 1.28 24.90
N TYR A 296 -24.03 0.79 24.39
CA TYR A 296 -23.79 -0.64 24.15
C TYR A 296 -23.52 -1.37 25.47
N GLY A 297 -24.44 -2.27 25.85
CA GLY A 297 -24.39 -3.06 27.08
C GLY A 297 -24.46 -2.25 28.38
N ASP A 298 -24.58 -2.93 29.52
CA ASP A 298 -24.48 -2.32 30.85
C ASP A 298 -23.04 -2.38 31.37
N ASN A 299 -22.52 -1.24 31.83
CA ASN A 299 -21.17 -1.09 32.40
C ASN A 299 -20.05 -1.66 31.49
N VAL A 300 -20.14 -1.41 30.18
CA VAL A 300 -19.15 -1.83 29.18
C VAL A 300 -18.08 -0.76 28.98
N GLY A 301 -16.87 -1.04 29.45
CA GLY A 301 -15.66 -0.26 29.16
C GLY A 301 -14.97 -0.78 27.91
N ASN A 302 -15.64 -0.70 26.75
CA ASN A 302 -15.06 -1.00 25.45
C ASN A 302 -15.82 -0.27 24.33
N ALA A 303 -15.13 -0.03 23.21
CA ALA A 303 -15.74 0.24 21.92
C ALA A 303 -15.23 -0.82 20.93
N TYR A 304 -15.98 -1.09 19.86
CA TYR A 304 -15.43 -1.85 18.72
C TYR A 304 -16.22 -1.64 17.43
N TRP A 305 -15.57 -1.90 16.30
CA TRP A 305 -16.18 -2.11 15.00
C TRP A 305 -16.61 -3.59 14.81
N ASN A 306 -17.91 -3.85 14.63
CA ASN A 306 -18.44 -5.22 14.53
C ASN A 306 -18.39 -5.84 13.11
N GLY A 307 -17.75 -5.17 12.15
CA GLY A 307 -17.76 -5.54 10.72
C GLY A 307 -18.79 -4.80 9.86
N THR A 308 -19.74 -4.09 10.49
CA THR A 308 -20.80 -3.30 9.82
C THR A 308 -21.03 -1.91 10.42
N GLN A 309 -20.81 -1.74 11.72
CA GLN A 309 -21.05 -0.50 12.48
C GLN A 309 -20.10 -0.40 13.69
N MET A 310 -20.02 0.80 14.28
CA MET A 310 -19.27 1.05 15.52
C MET A 310 -20.21 0.99 16.73
N LEU A 311 -19.72 0.39 17.81
CA LEU A 311 -20.41 0.22 19.09
C LEU A 311 -19.62 0.93 20.19
N TYR A 312 -20.28 1.72 21.01
CA TYR A 312 -19.66 2.48 22.11
C TYR A 312 -20.36 2.18 23.43
N GLY A 313 -19.62 1.62 24.39
CA GLY A 313 -20.07 1.45 25.76
C GLY A 313 -19.86 2.71 26.62
N ASP A 314 -20.67 2.85 27.67
CA ASP A 314 -20.67 4.02 28.57
C ASP A 314 -19.55 3.97 29.64
N GLY A 315 -18.70 2.95 29.61
CA GLY A 315 -17.60 2.77 30.55
C GLY A 315 -17.83 1.66 31.57
N ASN A 316 -16.79 1.35 32.36
CA ASN A 316 -16.81 0.31 33.41
C ASN A 316 -16.25 0.80 34.76
N GLY A 317 -16.15 2.11 34.94
CA GLY A 317 -15.54 2.75 36.12
C GLY A 317 -14.02 2.86 36.08
N THR A 318 -13.33 2.14 35.19
CA THR A 318 -11.94 2.43 34.79
C THR A 318 -11.92 3.27 33.53
N LEU A 319 -12.66 2.84 32.51
CA LEU A 319 -13.06 3.66 31.37
C LEU A 319 -14.38 4.36 31.71
N ALA A 320 -14.49 5.61 31.28
CA ALA A 320 -15.74 6.33 31.08
C ALA A 320 -16.31 6.02 29.68
N ASP A 321 -17.35 6.74 29.28
CA ASP A 321 -17.93 6.73 27.94
C ASP A 321 -16.86 6.89 26.85
N LEU A 322 -16.76 5.88 25.98
CA LEU A 322 -15.73 5.78 24.94
C LEU A 322 -15.91 6.82 23.82
N THR A 323 -17.06 7.48 23.72
CA THR A 323 -17.29 8.58 22.77
C THR A 323 -16.63 9.89 23.18
N LEU A 324 -16.14 10.02 24.42
CA LEU A 324 -15.41 11.20 24.87
C LEU A 324 -14.12 11.38 24.06
N SER A 325 -13.39 10.29 23.82
CA SER A 325 -12.13 10.31 23.07
C SER A 325 -12.37 10.21 21.56
N PHE A 326 -12.07 11.28 20.83
CA PHE A 326 -12.27 11.34 19.37
C PHE A 326 -11.40 10.34 18.60
N ASP A 327 -10.18 10.11 19.08
CA ASP A 327 -9.23 9.16 18.53
C ASP A 327 -9.75 7.70 18.58
N VAL A 328 -10.53 7.31 19.60
CA VAL A 328 -11.26 6.04 19.69
C VAL A 328 -12.31 5.95 18.58
N ILE A 329 -13.08 7.02 18.33
CA ILE A 329 -14.01 7.06 17.18
C ILE A 329 -13.25 6.89 15.85
N GLY A 330 -12.07 7.51 15.72
CA GLY A 330 -11.18 7.34 14.57
C GLY A 330 -10.58 5.94 14.45
N HIS A 331 -10.23 5.31 15.57
CA HIS A 331 -9.71 3.95 15.68
C HIS A 331 -10.75 2.93 15.18
N GLU A 332 -11.99 2.99 15.69
CA GLU A 332 -13.05 2.07 15.26
C GLU A 332 -13.38 2.18 13.77
N LEU A 333 -13.51 3.40 13.26
CA LEU A 333 -13.73 3.64 11.83
C LEU A 333 -12.56 3.17 10.97
N THR A 334 -11.34 3.15 11.51
CA THR A 334 -10.16 2.64 10.82
C THR A 334 -10.16 1.11 10.71
N HIS A 335 -10.69 0.36 11.67
CA HIS A 335 -10.87 -1.09 11.51
C HIS A 335 -11.72 -1.43 10.28
N GLY A 336 -12.79 -0.68 10.06
CA GLY A 336 -13.57 -0.78 8.84
C GLY A 336 -12.75 -0.45 7.58
N VAL A 337 -11.91 0.60 7.61
CA VAL A 337 -11.02 0.91 6.48
C VAL A 337 -10.05 -0.25 6.23
N THR A 338 -9.50 -0.87 7.27
CA THR A 338 -8.64 -2.07 7.19
C THR A 338 -9.40 -3.24 6.57
N GLN A 339 -10.63 -3.52 7.01
CA GLN A 339 -11.50 -4.58 6.45
C GLN A 339 -11.71 -4.41 4.94
N TYR A 340 -12.00 -3.19 4.47
CA TYR A 340 -12.22 -2.90 3.05
C TYR A 340 -10.93 -2.60 2.26
N THR A 341 -9.75 -2.94 2.80
CA THR A 341 -8.44 -2.74 2.12
C THR A 341 -7.54 -3.96 2.31
N ALA A 342 -6.62 -3.95 3.28
CA ALA A 342 -5.68 -5.04 3.53
C ALA A 342 -6.33 -6.28 4.14
N GLY A 343 -7.50 -6.16 4.79
CA GLY A 343 -8.21 -7.25 5.43
C GLY A 343 -7.41 -7.95 6.54
N LEU A 344 -6.58 -7.20 7.29
CA LEU A 344 -5.63 -7.76 8.26
C LEU A 344 -6.33 -8.68 9.28
N ILE A 345 -5.98 -9.97 9.24
CA ILE A 345 -6.55 -10.99 10.13
C ILE A 345 -6.25 -10.58 11.57
N TYR A 346 -7.29 -10.49 12.40
CA TYR A 346 -7.24 -9.99 13.78
C TYR A 346 -6.62 -10.99 14.76
N ASN A 347 -5.41 -11.47 14.46
CA ASN A 347 -4.66 -12.44 15.27
C ASN A 347 -3.15 -12.16 15.18
N ASN A 348 -2.42 -12.41 16.27
CA ASN A 348 -0.96 -12.34 16.34
C ASN A 348 -0.39 -11.06 15.67
N ALA A 349 0.54 -11.20 14.73
CA ALA A 349 1.24 -10.09 14.09
C ALA A 349 0.38 -9.28 13.10
N SER A 350 -0.59 -9.90 12.42
CA SER A 350 -1.50 -9.17 11.52
C SER A 350 -2.55 -8.40 12.31
N GLY A 351 -3.03 -8.97 13.42
CA GLY A 351 -3.95 -8.27 14.33
C GLY A 351 -3.28 -7.09 15.02
N ALA A 352 -2.04 -7.25 15.47
CA ALA A 352 -1.25 -6.16 16.03
C ALA A 352 -0.98 -5.01 15.03
N LEU A 353 -0.95 -5.30 13.73
CA LEU A 353 -0.87 -4.28 12.69
C LEU A 353 -2.24 -3.67 12.37
N ASN A 354 -3.34 -4.40 12.54
CA ASN A 354 -4.71 -3.87 12.46
C ASN A 354 -4.90 -2.81 13.56
N GLU A 355 -4.63 -3.20 14.81
CA GLU A 355 -4.57 -2.32 15.98
C GLU A 355 -3.70 -1.08 15.77
N ALA A 356 -2.46 -1.27 15.34
CA ALA A 356 -1.54 -0.16 15.16
C ALA A 356 -1.99 0.81 14.06
N TRP A 357 -2.60 0.32 12.97
CA TRP A 357 -3.12 1.20 11.93
C TRP A 357 -4.35 1.99 12.41
N SER A 358 -5.20 1.38 13.25
CA SER A 358 -6.31 2.07 13.90
C SER A 358 -5.85 3.15 14.88
N ASP A 359 -4.83 2.87 15.71
CA ASP A 359 -4.17 3.89 16.55
C ASP A 359 -3.57 5.02 15.70
N ILE A 360 -2.77 4.68 14.69
CA ILE A 360 -2.05 5.64 13.84
C ILE A 360 -3.01 6.57 13.08
N LEU A 361 -4.05 6.04 12.45
CA LEU A 361 -4.99 6.85 11.67
C LEU A 361 -6.05 7.51 12.56
N GLY A 362 -6.36 6.96 13.74
CA GLY A 362 -7.19 7.59 14.77
C GLY A 362 -6.54 8.87 15.32
N VAL A 363 -5.28 8.80 15.78
CA VAL A 363 -4.53 9.98 16.25
C VAL A 363 -4.30 10.99 15.13
N ALA A 364 -4.03 10.55 13.89
CA ALA A 364 -3.92 11.46 12.74
C ALA A 364 -5.27 12.12 12.39
N ALA A 365 -6.40 11.42 12.54
CA ALA A 365 -7.74 12.00 12.41
C ALA A 365 -8.03 13.02 13.53
N TYR A 366 -7.57 12.76 14.76
CA TYR A 366 -7.67 13.71 15.87
C TYR A 366 -6.83 14.97 15.64
N ALA A 367 -5.57 14.81 15.19
CA ALA A 367 -4.73 15.93 14.78
C ALA A 367 -5.41 16.78 13.67
N TYR A 368 -6.06 16.13 12.70
CA TYR A 368 -6.90 16.82 11.71
C TYR A 368 -8.14 17.50 12.31
N SER A 369 -8.79 16.91 13.32
CA SER A 369 -9.96 17.52 13.97
C SER A 369 -9.61 18.79 14.74
N GLN A 370 -8.44 18.80 15.39
CA GLN A 370 -7.84 19.96 16.05
C GLN A 370 -7.15 20.96 15.10
N ASN A 371 -7.18 20.73 13.78
CA ASN A 371 -6.47 21.52 12.76
C ASN A 371 -4.95 21.65 12.99
N THR A 372 -4.31 20.63 13.56
CA THR A 372 -2.87 20.54 13.77
C THR A 372 -2.21 19.54 12.82
N THR A 373 -0.87 19.52 12.81
CA THR A 373 -0.03 18.56 12.08
C THR A 373 0.96 17.86 13.01
N GLN A 374 0.65 17.83 14.30
CA GLN A 374 1.43 17.17 15.35
C GLN A 374 0.48 16.24 16.12
N GLY A 375 0.91 14.99 16.34
CA GLY A 375 0.23 14.09 17.26
C GLY A 375 0.59 14.42 18.71
N ASP A 376 -0.37 14.24 19.61
CA ASP A 376 -0.14 14.12 21.06
C ASP A 376 0.45 12.74 21.44
N TRP A 377 0.19 11.73 20.59
CA TRP A 377 0.67 10.36 20.71
C TRP A 377 0.07 9.60 21.91
N LEU A 378 -1.13 10.01 22.32
CA LEU A 378 -1.98 9.34 23.31
C LEU A 378 -3.11 8.62 22.59
N LEU A 379 -3.67 7.58 23.22
CA LEU A 379 -4.95 7.01 22.83
C LEU A 379 -5.91 7.02 24.02
N GLY A 380 -7.11 7.57 23.83
CA GLY A 380 -8.23 7.40 24.74
C GLY A 380 -8.14 8.19 26.06
N GLU A 381 -7.32 9.24 26.13
CA GLU A 381 -7.05 10.02 27.36
C GLU A 381 -8.28 10.76 27.93
N GLU A 382 -9.27 11.13 27.11
CA GLU A 382 -10.53 11.69 27.64
C GLU A 382 -11.47 10.63 28.25
N SER A 383 -11.31 9.35 27.90
CA SER A 383 -12.15 8.23 28.38
C SER A 383 -11.46 7.40 29.47
N TYR A 384 -10.12 7.36 29.49
CA TYR A 384 -9.35 6.56 30.42
C TYR A 384 -9.21 7.26 31.78
N THR A 385 -9.60 6.55 32.85
CA THR A 385 -9.40 6.95 34.25
C THR A 385 -9.71 8.44 34.53
N PRO A 386 -10.95 8.92 34.32
CA PRO A 386 -11.31 10.36 34.31
C PRO A 386 -11.03 11.14 35.62
N ASN A 387 -10.66 10.45 36.70
CA ASN A 387 -10.26 11.03 37.98
C ASN A 387 -8.72 11.21 38.12
N TYR A 388 -7.93 10.83 37.12
CA TYR A 388 -6.46 10.80 37.12
C TYR A 388 -5.88 11.51 35.88
N PRO A 389 -5.85 12.87 35.87
CA PRO A 389 -5.46 13.60 34.66
C PRO A 389 -4.01 13.35 34.24
N GLY A 390 -3.78 13.16 32.94
CA GLY A 390 -2.46 13.00 32.33
C GLY A 390 -1.99 11.56 32.12
N ASP A 391 -2.89 10.58 32.30
CA ASP A 391 -2.75 9.25 31.71
C ASP A 391 -3.64 9.07 30.46
N ALA A 392 -3.53 7.89 29.85
CA ALA A 392 -4.14 7.49 28.57
C ALA A 392 -4.17 5.95 28.52
N LEU A 393 -5.05 5.39 27.68
CA LEU A 393 -5.19 3.93 27.52
C LEU A 393 -3.94 3.31 26.86
N ARG A 394 -3.39 3.97 25.82
CA ARG A 394 -2.10 3.62 25.20
C ARG A 394 -1.26 4.88 24.95
N TYR A 395 0.05 4.69 24.78
CA TYR A 395 1.01 5.78 24.54
C TYR A 395 1.88 5.44 23.32
N MET A 396 1.60 5.99 22.14
CA MET A 396 2.35 5.65 20.93
C MET A 396 3.83 6.03 21.04
N ASN A 397 4.15 7.13 21.73
CA ASN A 397 5.51 7.64 21.91
C ASN A 397 6.32 6.92 23.00
N ASN A 398 5.66 6.15 23.87
CA ASN A 398 6.31 5.33 24.90
C ASN A 398 5.39 4.15 25.29
N PRO A 399 5.23 3.14 24.42
CA PRO A 399 4.20 2.10 24.57
C PRO A 399 4.22 1.42 25.94
N THR A 400 5.41 1.12 26.45
CA THR A 400 5.54 0.42 27.75
C THR A 400 5.00 1.17 28.98
N LYS A 401 4.59 2.45 28.85
CA LYS A 401 3.98 3.24 29.93
C LYS A 401 2.61 2.68 30.35
N ASP A 402 1.85 2.07 29.45
CA ASP A 402 0.58 1.37 29.77
C ASP A 402 0.79 0.00 30.47
N ARG A 403 2.05 -0.44 30.58
CA ARG A 403 2.52 -1.71 31.20
C ARG A 403 2.15 -2.99 30.44
N TYR A 404 1.46 -2.89 29.30
CA TYR A 404 1.10 -4.02 28.46
C TYR A 404 1.83 -4.01 27.12
N SER A 405 1.76 -2.90 26.40
CA SER A 405 2.27 -2.76 25.04
C SER A 405 3.79 -2.87 24.98
N ARG A 406 4.26 -3.48 23.90
CA ARG A 406 5.66 -3.66 23.54
C ARG A 406 6.07 -2.56 22.58
N ASP A 407 7.32 -2.10 22.72
CA ASP A 407 7.95 -1.08 21.87
C ASP A 407 9.11 -1.65 21.03
N TRP A 408 9.51 -2.89 21.32
CA TRP A 408 10.70 -3.53 20.77
C TRP A 408 10.38 -4.95 20.27
N TRP A 409 10.53 -5.17 18.96
CA TRP A 409 10.17 -6.42 18.27
C TRP A 409 10.83 -7.71 18.83
N PRO A 410 12.09 -7.70 19.28
CA PRO A 410 12.67 -8.83 20.03
C PRO A 410 11.98 -9.14 21.37
N ASP A 411 11.37 -8.15 22.04
CA ASP A 411 10.65 -8.30 23.32
C ASP A 411 9.12 -8.51 23.11
N ARG A 412 8.67 -8.71 21.87
CA ARG A 412 7.25 -8.87 21.51
C ARG A 412 6.57 -10.04 22.24
N ILE A 413 5.25 -9.96 22.40
CA ILE A 413 4.44 -11.12 22.82
C ILE A 413 4.61 -12.23 21.75
N PRO A 414 5.05 -13.45 22.12
CA PRO A 414 5.31 -14.51 21.15
C PRO A 414 4.06 -14.97 20.40
N TYR A 415 4.27 -15.52 19.20
CA TYR A 415 3.21 -16.15 18.40
C TYR A 415 2.54 -17.29 19.16
N THR A 416 1.21 -17.35 19.08
CA THR A 416 0.38 -18.49 19.53
C THR A 416 -0.34 -19.13 18.34
N SER A 417 -0.41 -20.46 18.35
CA SER A 417 -1.25 -21.24 17.43
C SER A 417 -2.71 -21.35 17.88
N GLN A 418 -3.06 -20.78 19.04
CA GLN A 418 -4.39 -20.77 19.63
C GLN A 418 -4.73 -19.35 20.10
N PRO A 419 -4.96 -18.40 19.20
CA PRO A 419 -5.43 -17.07 19.57
C PRO A 419 -6.86 -17.16 20.15
N SER A 420 -7.14 -16.34 21.16
CA SER A 420 -8.43 -16.21 21.82
C SER A 420 -8.46 -14.93 22.66
N ASP A 421 -9.63 -14.49 23.13
CA ASP A 421 -9.73 -13.29 23.98
C ASP A 421 -8.88 -13.41 25.26
N LEU A 422 -8.74 -14.63 25.80
CA LEU A 422 -7.89 -14.94 26.97
C LEU A 422 -6.40 -14.64 26.77
N ASN A 423 -5.94 -14.51 25.52
CA ASN A 423 -4.56 -14.16 25.19
C ASN A 423 -4.46 -12.99 24.21
N ASP A 424 -5.46 -12.10 24.22
CA ASP A 424 -5.51 -10.92 23.37
C ASP A 424 -5.35 -11.26 21.88
N GLN A 425 -6.02 -12.34 21.43
CA GLN A 425 -5.90 -12.89 20.08
C GLN A 425 -4.45 -13.12 19.62
N GLY A 426 -3.55 -13.45 20.56
CA GLY A 426 -2.11 -13.54 20.33
C GLY A 426 -1.34 -12.23 20.57
N GLY A 427 -1.83 -11.38 21.47
CA GLY A 427 -1.20 -10.10 21.84
C GLY A 427 -1.34 -9.02 20.78
N VAL A 428 -2.54 -8.81 20.21
CA VAL A 428 -2.78 -7.80 19.18
C VAL A 428 -2.58 -6.38 19.72
N HIS A 429 -3.28 -5.97 20.78
CA HIS A 429 -3.09 -4.67 21.42
C HIS A 429 -1.70 -4.59 22.09
N GLY A 430 -1.20 -5.74 22.59
CA GLY A 430 0.10 -5.80 23.24
C GLY A 430 1.29 -5.61 22.29
N ASN A 431 1.16 -5.99 21.01
CA ASN A 431 2.24 -5.84 20.01
C ASN A 431 2.07 -4.60 19.11
N SER A 432 0.89 -3.96 19.07
CA SER A 432 0.63 -2.77 18.24
C SER A 432 1.59 -1.61 18.53
N GLY A 433 1.96 -1.45 19.81
CA GLY A 433 2.95 -0.47 20.29
C GLY A 433 4.26 -0.42 19.51
N ILE A 434 4.70 -1.54 18.92
CA ILE A 434 5.93 -1.62 18.10
C ILE A 434 5.77 -0.78 16.83
N ALA A 435 4.62 -0.89 16.16
CA ALA A 435 4.32 -0.14 14.94
C ALA A 435 3.91 1.31 15.26
N ASN A 436 3.19 1.53 16.37
CA ASN A 436 2.87 2.86 16.87
C ASN A 436 4.15 3.69 17.10
N LEU A 437 5.13 3.12 17.82
CA LEU A 437 6.40 3.82 18.06
C LEU A 437 7.21 4.04 16.77
N ALA A 438 7.17 3.10 15.81
CA ALA A 438 7.79 3.32 14.50
C ALA A 438 7.16 4.52 13.77
N PHE A 439 5.84 4.70 13.85
CA PHE A 439 5.15 5.84 13.26
C PHE A 439 5.47 7.17 13.96
N VAL A 440 5.55 7.18 15.29
CA VAL A 440 5.97 8.37 16.06
C VAL A 440 7.40 8.77 15.68
N LEU A 441 8.35 7.84 15.72
CA LEU A 441 9.75 8.12 15.39
C LEU A 441 9.93 8.56 13.93
N LEU A 442 9.11 8.08 13.00
CA LEU A 442 9.11 8.57 11.62
C LEU A 442 8.60 10.02 11.52
N SER A 443 7.53 10.33 12.25
CA SER A 443 6.87 11.64 12.20
C SER A 443 7.71 12.72 12.87
N ASP A 444 8.15 12.48 14.12
CA ASP A 444 8.82 13.47 14.97
C ASP A 444 10.36 13.33 14.94
N GLY A 445 10.87 12.20 14.45
CA GLY A 445 12.30 11.87 14.47
C GLY A 445 12.79 11.37 15.83
N GLY A 446 14.11 11.26 15.95
CA GLY A 446 14.79 10.96 17.22
C GLY A 446 15.12 9.47 17.41
N THR A 447 15.13 9.04 18.67
CA THR A 447 15.62 7.72 19.11
C THR A 447 14.56 6.94 19.87
N HIS A 448 14.65 5.60 19.82
CA HIS A 448 13.83 4.73 20.68
C HIS A 448 13.89 5.17 22.16
N PRO A 449 12.75 5.45 22.83
CA PRO A 449 12.70 6.16 24.12
C PRO A 449 13.41 5.43 25.26
N ARG A 450 13.47 4.09 25.20
CA ARG A 450 14.22 3.24 26.14
C ARG A 450 15.62 2.81 25.68
N ASN A 451 16.21 3.49 24.68
CA ASN A 451 17.55 3.20 24.14
C ASN A 451 17.77 1.73 23.71
N LYS A 452 16.75 1.06 23.17
CA LYS A 452 16.84 -0.33 22.69
C LYS A 452 17.63 -0.48 21.39
N SER A 453 17.75 0.61 20.63
CA SER A 453 18.54 0.73 19.41
C SER A 453 19.34 2.03 19.43
N ILE A 454 20.40 2.10 18.61
CA ILE A 454 21.20 3.31 18.37
C ILE A 454 20.70 4.14 17.16
N ALA A 455 19.57 3.73 16.56
CA ALA A 455 19.05 4.35 15.35
C ALA A 455 18.58 5.78 15.62
N GLN A 456 19.01 6.70 14.75
CA GLN A 456 18.58 8.09 14.73
C GLN A 456 17.61 8.25 13.55
N VAL A 457 16.32 8.35 13.83
CA VAL A 457 15.28 8.46 12.80
C VAL A 457 15.17 9.92 12.38
N PRO A 458 15.30 10.26 11.08
CA PRO A 458 15.04 11.61 10.60
C PRO A 458 13.53 11.87 10.54
N ALA A 459 13.09 12.99 11.12
CA ALA A 459 11.70 13.42 11.09
C ALA A 459 11.25 13.74 9.66
N ILE A 460 10.08 13.21 9.25
CA ILE A 460 9.43 13.58 7.98
C ILE A 460 8.09 14.30 8.16
N GLY A 461 7.60 14.39 9.40
CA GLY A 461 6.34 15.05 9.77
C GLY A 461 5.10 14.19 9.53
N LEU A 462 4.09 14.36 10.39
CA LEU A 462 2.84 13.60 10.40
C LEU A 462 2.20 13.48 9.00
N LEU A 463 2.14 14.58 8.24
CA LEU A 463 1.51 14.61 6.92
C LEU A 463 2.19 13.73 5.87
N LYS A 464 3.50 13.47 5.98
CA LYS A 464 4.16 12.48 5.12
C LYS A 464 3.94 11.07 5.65
N SER A 465 4.07 10.88 6.96
CA SER A 465 3.88 9.58 7.63
C SER A 465 2.49 9.00 7.38
N GLU A 466 1.41 9.79 7.55
CA GLU A 466 0.02 9.34 7.37
C GLU A 466 -0.22 8.85 5.93
N GLN A 467 0.34 9.54 4.92
CA GLN A 467 0.23 9.15 3.51
C GLN A 467 0.98 7.86 3.20
N ILE A 468 2.17 7.68 3.79
CA ILE A 468 2.98 6.46 3.67
C ILE A 468 2.25 5.27 4.29
N PHE A 469 1.71 5.41 5.49
CA PHE A 469 1.02 4.32 6.20
C PHE A 469 -0.34 4.01 5.59
N TYR A 470 -1.10 5.02 5.16
CA TYR A 470 -2.34 4.83 4.40
C TYR A 470 -2.07 4.09 3.08
N ARG A 471 -1.09 4.54 2.27
CA ARG A 471 -0.72 3.87 1.02
C ARG A 471 -0.27 2.42 1.27
N ALA A 472 0.49 2.17 2.34
CA ALA A 472 0.90 0.83 2.72
C ALA A 472 -0.29 -0.11 2.94
N LEU A 473 -1.27 0.34 3.74
CA LEU A 473 -2.52 -0.39 4.00
C LEU A 473 -3.32 -0.63 2.72
N THR A 474 -3.51 0.39 1.89
CA THR A 474 -4.41 0.31 0.74
C THR A 474 -3.83 -0.32 -0.52
N THR A 475 -2.51 -0.48 -0.60
CA THR A 475 -1.81 -0.80 -1.86
C THR A 475 -0.94 -2.06 -1.78
N TYR A 476 -0.29 -2.34 -0.64
CA TYR A 476 0.73 -3.39 -0.54
C TYR A 476 0.48 -4.42 0.56
N MET A 477 -0.29 -4.07 1.60
CA MET A 477 -0.61 -4.99 2.69
C MET A 477 -1.77 -5.92 2.31
N ASN A 478 -1.72 -7.15 2.82
CA ASN A 478 -2.70 -8.23 2.63
C ASN A 478 -3.07 -8.86 3.98
N PRO A 479 -4.07 -9.77 4.05
CA PRO A 479 -4.62 -10.26 5.32
C PRO A 479 -3.61 -10.91 6.27
N SER A 480 -2.54 -11.49 5.73
CA SER A 480 -1.49 -12.21 6.47
C SER A 480 -0.25 -11.36 6.82
N SER A 481 -0.29 -10.05 6.55
CA SER A 481 0.88 -9.17 6.71
C SER A 481 1.42 -9.21 8.14
N ASN A 482 2.74 -9.38 8.28
CA ASN A 482 3.46 -9.27 9.54
C ASN A 482 4.36 -8.02 9.55
N PHE A 483 5.02 -7.74 10.67
CA PHE A 483 5.87 -6.55 10.83
C PHE A 483 6.95 -6.40 9.75
N SER A 484 7.52 -7.49 9.22
CA SER A 484 8.48 -7.42 8.11
C SER A 484 7.82 -7.05 6.77
N ALA A 485 6.57 -7.47 6.56
CA ALA A 485 5.78 -7.04 5.41
C ALA A 485 5.37 -5.57 5.55
N ALA A 486 4.93 -5.13 6.73
CA ALA A 486 4.59 -3.73 7.02
C ALA A 486 5.79 -2.77 6.81
N ARG A 487 7.00 -3.15 7.26
CA ARG A 487 8.25 -2.44 6.95
C ARG A 487 8.46 -2.29 5.45
N SER A 488 8.23 -3.34 4.68
CA SER A 488 8.45 -3.34 3.22
C SER A 488 7.38 -2.50 2.50
N ALA A 489 6.11 -2.63 2.88
CA ALA A 489 4.97 -1.89 2.34
C ALA A 489 5.10 -0.37 2.56
N THR A 490 5.44 0.05 3.78
CA THR A 490 5.69 1.46 4.11
C THR A 490 6.94 1.99 3.42
N ALA A 491 8.04 1.22 3.33
CA ALA A 491 9.26 1.63 2.64
C ALA A 491 9.03 1.84 1.13
N GLN A 492 8.26 0.96 0.48
CA GLN A 492 7.85 1.14 -0.92
C GLN A 492 6.90 2.34 -1.08
N SER A 493 5.95 2.51 -0.17
CA SER A 493 5.03 3.67 -0.18
C SER A 493 5.78 5.01 -0.10
N ALA A 494 6.83 5.08 0.71
CA ALA A 494 7.68 6.27 0.82
C ALA A 494 8.54 6.51 -0.44
N LEU A 495 9.06 5.45 -1.06
CA LEU A 495 9.79 5.53 -2.32
C LEU A 495 8.91 6.06 -3.45
N ASP A 496 7.68 5.54 -3.56
CA ASP A 496 6.69 5.95 -4.57
C ASP A 496 6.24 7.40 -4.41
N LEU A 497 6.01 7.85 -3.16
CA LEU A 497 5.45 9.18 -2.88
C LEU A 497 6.50 10.30 -2.85
N TYR A 498 7.69 10.03 -2.32
CA TYR A 498 8.67 11.06 -1.97
C TYR A 498 10.12 10.73 -2.36
N GLY A 499 10.46 9.44 -2.46
CA GLY A 499 11.76 8.97 -2.96
C GLY A 499 12.67 8.32 -1.92
N PRO A 500 13.98 8.17 -2.22
CA PRO A 500 14.90 7.38 -1.40
C PRO A 500 15.14 7.89 0.02
N ALA A 501 15.00 9.19 0.27
CA ALA A 501 15.25 9.79 1.59
C ALA A 501 14.17 9.34 2.60
N GLU A 502 12.90 9.52 2.26
CA GLU A 502 11.76 9.06 3.06
C GLU A 502 11.72 7.52 3.16
N LYS A 503 12.08 6.78 2.11
CA LYS A 503 12.28 5.31 2.21
C LYS A 503 13.29 4.98 3.31
N THR A 504 14.43 5.66 3.33
CA THR A 504 15.48 5.44 4.35
C THR A 504 14.98 5.83 5.74
N ALA A 505 14.21 6.91 5.86
CA ALA A 505 13.58 7.32 7.13
C ALA A 505 12.67 6.22 7.69
N VAL A 506 11.78 5.68 6.85
CA VAL A 506 10.88 4.57 7.20
C VAL A 506 11.66 3.32 7.63
N GLU A 507 12.65 2.90 6.86
CA GLU A 507 13.44 1.72 7.19
C GLU A 507 14.27 1.90 8.48
N THR A 508 14.69 3.13 8.76
CA THR A 508 15.37 3.49 10.02
C THR A 508 14.38 3.45 11.19
N ALA A 509 13.15 3.94 11.02
CA ALA A 509 12.10 3.90 12.04
C ALA A 509 11.72 2.45 12.43
N TRP A 510 11.52 1.56 11.44
CA TRP A 510 11.25 0.15 11.72
C TRP A 510 12.42 -0.56 12.40
N CYS A 511 13.67 -0.26 12.03
CA CYS A 511 14.81 -0.78 12.79
C CYS A 511 14.91 -0.18 14.20
N ALA A 512 14.52 1.08 14.39
CA ALA A 512 14.58 1.72 15.69
C ALA A 512 13.74 0.97 16.73
N VAL A 513 12.68 0.27 16.30
CA VAL A 513 11.84 -0.66 17.08
C VAL A 513 12.17 -2.16 16.88
N GLY A 514 13.28 -2.47 16.19
CA GLY A 514 13.84 -3.82 16.06
C GLY A 514 13.27 -4.67 14.93
N VAL A 515 12.47 -4.08 14.04
CA VAL A 515 11.86 -4.75 12.88
C VAL A 515 12.80 -4.65 11.68
N GLY A 516 13.44 -5.78 11.35
CA GLY A 516 14.43 -5.87 10.28
C GLY A 516 15.76 -5.22 10.65
N LYS A 517 16.71 -5.24 9.71
CA LYS A 517 17.97 -4.52 9.88
C LYS A 517 17.75 -3.03 9.65
N CYS A 518 18.51 -2.22 10.39
CA CYS A 518 18.70 -0.82 10.03
C CYS A 518 19.27 -0.78 8.61
N PRO A 519 18.87 0.21 7.79
CA PRO A 519 19.79 0.71 6.79
C PRO A 519 21.13 0.88 7.49
N THR A 520 22.17 0.17 7.03
CA THR A 520 23.49 0.27 7.65
C THR A 520 23.82 1.74 7.74
N THR A 521 24.08 2.22 8.96
CA THR A 521 24.31 3.64 9.21
C THR A 521 25.49 4.09 8.38
N GLY A 522 25.19 4.65 7.21
CA GLY A 522 25.91 5.80 6.78
C GLY A 522 25.79 6.82 7.92
N VAL A 523 26.88 6.97 8.68
CA VAL A 523 27.52 8.29 8.70
C VAL A 523 27.59 8.67 7.23
N SER A 524 26.56 9.43 6.79
CA SER A 524 25.86 9.23 5.51
C SER A 524 26.79 8.72 4.43
N ASP A 525 26.48 7.57 3.79
CA ASP A 525 27.48 6.89 2.95
C ASP A 525 27.97 7.79 1.79
N ASN A 526 27.22 8.86 1.54
CA ASN A 526 27.49 9.92 0.59
C ASN A 526 28.04 11.22 1.25
N VAL A 527 28.76 11.16 2.37
CA VAL A 527 29.56 12.28 2.96
C VAL A 527 31.00 11.83 3.21
N LEU A 528 31.94 12.71 2.88
CA LEU A 528 33.37 12.57 3.12
C LEU A 528 33.81 13.39 4.34
N GLU A 529 34.70 12.84 5.14
CA GLU A 529 35.42 13.55 6.21
C GLU A 529 36.82 13.94 5.74
N ASN A 530 37.39 15.00 6.33
CA ASN A 530 38.65 15.59 5.85
C ASN A 530 39.83 14.61 5.98
N GLY A 531 40.36 14.17 4.83
CA GLY A 531 41.50 13.25 4.74
C GLY A 531 41.17 11.79 5.02
N ILE A 532 39.89 11.44 5.23
CA ILE A 532 39.48 10.05 5.47
C ILE A 532 39.04 9.42 4.15
N ALA A 533 39.74 8.37 3.75
CA ALA A 533 39.40 7.59 2.57
C ALA A 533 38.13 6.76 2.80
N LYS A 534 37.15 6.94 1.93
CA LYS A 534 35.96 6.11 1.87
C LYS A 534 36.19 4.94 0.93
N THR A 535 36.28 3.73 1.46
CA THR A 535 36.64 2.50 0.73
C THR A 535 35.40 1.68 0.33
N GLY A 536 35.60 0.64 -0.50
CA GLY A 536 34.55 -0.33 -0.86
C GLY A 536 33.53 0.20 -1.87
N ILE A 537 33.90 1.24 -2.63
CA ILE A 537 33.02 1.84 -3.64
C ILE A 537 33.02 0.95 -4.88
N SER A 538 31.84 0.42 -5.21
CA SER A 538 31.61 -0.51 -6.31
C SER A 538 30.31 -0.13 -7.05
N GLY A 539 30.27 -0.35 -8.36
CA GLY A 539 29.15 0.09 -9.20
C GLY A 539 29.18 -0.53 -10.60
N ASN A 540 27.99 -0.79 -11.15
CA ASN A 540 27.86 -1.29 -12.51
C ASN A 540 28.21 -0.19 -13.53
N LYS A 541 28.57 -0.60 -14.75
CA LYS A 541 28.79 0.32 -15.87
C LYS A 541 27.63 1.33 -16.02
N ASN A 542 27.99 2.57 -16.29
CA ASN A 542 27.12 3.76 -16.38
C ASN A 542 26.46 4.21 -15.06
N THR A 543 26.79 3.64 -13.90
CA THR A 543 26.23 4.08 -12.60
C THR A 543 26.89 5.38 -12.11
N ALA A 544 26.09 6.35 -11.69
CA ALA A 544 26.55 7.54 -10.98
C ALA A 544 26.40 7.36 -9.46
N LEU A 545 27.50 7.47 -8.71
CA LEU A 545 27.55 7.43 -7.25
C LEU A 545 27.86 8.83 -6.72
N PHE A 546 27.02 9.36 -5.84
CA PHE A 546 27.12 10.74 -5.37
C PHE A 546 27.61 10.83 -3.95
N TYR A 547 28.51 11.78 -3.66
CA TYR A 547 29.04 12.08 -2.32
C TYR A 547 29.00 13.58 -2.07
N THR A 548 29.24 14.01 -0.84
CA THR A 548 29.26 15.41 -0.42
C THR A 548 30.36 15.65 0.60
N MET A 549 30.80 16.89 0.75
CA MET A 549 31.78 17.28 1.77
C MET A 549 31.48 18.69 2.26
N LYS A 550 31.39 18.87 3.59
CA LYS A 550 31.34 20.21 4.19
C LYS A 550 32.76 20.75 4.34
N VAL A 551 33.02 21.89 3.72
CA VAL A 551 34.31 22.59 3.75
C VAL A 551 34.14 23.87 4.58
N PRO A 552 34.93 24.06 5.66
CA PRO A 552 34.80 25.20 6.55
C PRO A 552 35.35 26.49 5.89
N ASN A 553 35.03 27.64 6.49
CA ASN A 553 35.62 28.91 6.08
C ASN A 553 37.13 28.93 6.34
N GLY A 554 37.90 29.52 5.42
CA GLY A 554 39.37 29.55 5.48
C GLY A 554 40.08 28.27 5.04
N ALA A 555 39.36 27.24 4.59
CA ALA A 555 39.98 26.03 4.03
C ALA A 555 40.78 26.33 2.75
N THR A 556 41.90 25.65 2.57
CA THR A 556 42.81 25.77 1.42
C THR A 556 43.23 24.40 0.92
N GLU A 557 43.79 24.32 -0.30
CA GLU A 557 44.27 23.06 -0.90
C GLU A 557 43.22 21.94 -0.94
N LEU A 558 41.96 22.28 -1.29
CA LEU A 558 40.89 21.29 -1.41
C LEU A 558 41.09 20.38 -2.64
N GLU A 559 41.16 19.08 -2.42
CA GLU A 559 41.32 18.05 -3.45
C GLU A 559 40.44 16.83 -3.16
N PHE A 560 39.89 16.24 -4.22
CA PHE A 560 39.19 14.97 -4.20
C PHE A 560 39.92 13.96 -5.08
N THR A 561 40.14 12.74 -4.59
CA THR A 561 40.85 11.68 -5.33
C THR A 561 40.12 10.34 -5.24
N THR A 562 40.14 9.56 -6.32
CA THR A 562 39.82 8.12 -6.28
C THR A 562 41.09 7.30 -6.42
N THR A 563 41.19 6.19 -5.70
CA THR A 563 42.36 5.30 -5.70
C THR A 563 41.98 3.85 -5.43
N GLY A 564 42.84 2.92 -5.86
CA GLY A 564 42.64 1.48 -5.64
C GLY A 564 41.51 0.87 -6.47
N GLY A 565 41.14 -0.36 -6.11
CA GLY A 565 40.10 -1.12 -6.79
C GLY A 565 40.43 -1.49 -8.24
N SER A 566 39.38 -1.70 -9.04
CA SER A 566 39.45 -1.97 -10.48
C SER A 566 38.29 -1.28 -11.22
N GLY A 567 38.38 -1.21 -12.55
CA GLY A 567 37.40 -0.56 -13.40
C GLY A 567 37.86 0.78 -13.97
N ASP A 568 36.89 1.53 -14.49
CA ASP A 568 37.07 2.85 -15.08
C ASP A 568 36.08 3.82 -14.40
N ALA A 569 36.61 4.77 -13.62
CA ALA A 569 35.82 5.63 -12.75
C ALA A 569 36.17 7.10 -13.01
N ASP A 570 35.23 7.88 -13.55
CA ASP A 570 35.39 9.32 -13.70
C ASP A 570 34.99 10.06 -12.42
N LEU A 571 35.66 11.17 -12.11
CA LEU A 571 35.40 12.02 -10.95
C LEU A 571 34.94 13.42 -11.38
N TYR A 572 33.79 13.87 -10.87
CA TYR A 572 33.24 15.21 -11.10
C TYR A 572 32.91 15.89 -9.76
N VAL A 573 33.25 17.16 -9.58
CA VAL A 573 33.02 17.90 -8.32
C VAL A 573 32.42 19.27 -8.59
N ARG A 574 31.48 19.71 -7.73
CA ARG A 574 30.81 21.01 -7.83
C ARG A 574 30.40 21.57 -6.47
N PHE A 575 30.56 22.87 -6.27
CA PHE A 575 30.13 23.61 -5.10
C PHE A 575 28.63 23.94 -5.16
N GLY A 576 27.91 23.75 -4.05
CA GLY A 576 26.54 24.23 -3.88
C GLY A 576 25.45 23.54 -4.70
N GLY A 577 25.79 22.54 -5.52
CA GLY A 577 24.82 21.76 -6.29
C GLY A 577 25.45 20.53 -6.94
N ILE A 578 24.60 19.57 -7.33
CA ILE A 578 25.02 18.27 -7.85
C ILE A 578 25.77 18.44 -9.21
N PRO A 579 26.93 17.79 -9.39
CA PRO A 579 27.64 17.76 -10.68
C PRO A 579 26.95 16.81 -11.68
N SER A 580 27.27 16.99 -12.96
CA SER A 580 26.81 16.14 -14.07
C SER A 580 27.92 16.03 -15.12
N LEU A 581 27.77 15.11 -16.08
CA LEU A 581 28.74 14.89 -17.17
C LEU A 581 29.05 16.17 -17.98
N THR A 582 28.13 17.14 -18.01
CA THR A 582 28.27 18.43 -18.71
C THR A 582 28.50 19.62 -17.78
N THR A 583 28.33 19.47 -16.47
CA THR A 583 28.34 20.60 -15.51
C THR A 583 29.04 20.22 -14.21
N SER A 584 30.28 20.67 -14.04
CA SER A 584 31.05 20.55 -12.80
C SER A 584 32.04 21.72 -12.69
N ASP A 585 32.53 22.00 -11.48
CA ASP A 585 33.57 23.01 -11.25
C ASP A 585 34.98 22.43 -11.50
N CYS A 586 35.10 21.10 -11.36
CA CYS A 586 36.27 20.32 -11.70
C CYS A 586 35.85 18.91 -12.15
N LYS A 587 36.65 18.28 -13.00
CA LYS A 587 36.50 16.88 -13.39
C LYS A 587 37.84 16.24 -13.75
N SER A 588 37.90 14.93 -13.63
CA SER A 588 39.02 14.08 -14.07
C SER A 588 38.42 12.79 -14.62
N THR A 589 38.91 12.36 -15.80
CA THR A 589 38.32 11.28 -16.60
C THR A 589 39.44 10.51 -17.32
N SER A 590 40.10 9.59 -16.63
CA SER A 590 41.17 8.75 -17.22
C SER A 590 40.57 7.52 -17.94
N LEU A 591 41.31 6.41 -17.96
CA LEU A 591 40.82 5.09 -18.41
C LEU A 591 40.97 4.08 -17.25
N THR A 592 40.90 4.56 -16.02
CA THR A 592 41.20 3.84 -14.78
C THR A 592 40.38 4.42 -13.63
N SER A 593 40.22 3.67 -12.53
CA SER A 593 39.58 4.20 -11.32
C SER A 593 40.42 5.22 -10.50
N SER A 594 41.53 5.75 -11.02
CA SER A 594 42.47 6.60 -10.27
C SER A 594 42.47 8.06 -10.75
N GLU A 595 41.60 8.87 -10.15
CA GLU A 595 41.35 10.26 -10.53
C GLU A 595 41.82 11.26 -9.47
N SER A 596 42.11 12.51 -9.90
CA SER A 596 42.40 13.64 -9.00
C SER A 596 41.71 14.90 -9.50
N CYS A 597 40.99 15.58 -8.60
CA CYS A 597 40.21 16.76 -8.89
C CYS A 597 40.45 17.82 -7.81
N ARG A 598 41.30 18.82 -8.14
CA ARG A 598 41.73 19.89 -7.24
C ARG A 598 40.93 21.17 -7.47
N ILE A 599 40.37 21.73 -6.40
CA ILE A 599 39.59 22.96 -6.43
C ILE A 599 40.53 24.17 -6.23
N SER A 600 40.54 25.07 -7.21
CA SER A 600 41.42 26.26 -7.20
C SER A 600 40.83 27.45 -6.43
N ASP A 601 39.51 27.60 -6.40
CA ASP A 601 38.76 28.65 -5.71
C ASP A 601 37.91 28.01 -4.59
N VAL A 602 38.52 27.84 -3.40
CA VAL A 602 37.92 27.09 -2.29
C VAL A 602 36.90 27.95 -1.55
N LYS A 603 35.62 27.61 -1.70
CA LYS A 603 34.47 28.23 -1.03
C LYS A 603 34.05 27.46 0.21
N ALA A 604 33.67 28.18 1.26
CA ALA A 604 33.03 27.62 2.45
C ALA A 604 31.62 27.13 2.12
N GLY A 605 31.26 25.90 2.50
CA GLY A 605 29.96 25.30 2.22
C GLY A 605 30.04 23.83 1.82
N THR A 606 29.03 23.34 1.10
CA THR A 606 28.94 21.94 0.67
C THR A 606 29.44 21.78 -0.77
N TYR A 607 30.42 20.89 -0.97
CA TYR A 607 30.75 20.33 -2.27
C TYR A 607 29.97 19.05 -2.48
N TYR A 608 29.56 18.83 -3.72
CA TYR A 608 28.93 17.61 -4.22
C TYR A 608 29.91 16.96 -5.20
N ILE A 609 30.05 15.65 -5.08
CA ILE A 609 30.99 14.82 -5.82
C ILE A 609 30.16 13.75 -6.53
N MET A 610 30.51 13.43 -7.77
CA MET A 610 29.99 12.28 -8.51
C MET A 610 31.18 11.43 -8.95
N VAL A 611 31.14 10.17 -8.57
CA VAL A 611 31.97 9.09 -9.12
C VAL A 611 31.11 8.39 -10.15
N GLN A 612 31.46 8.51 -11.42
CA GLN A 612 30.76 7.90 -12.53
C GLN A 612 31.52 6.63 -12.94
N ALA A 613 30.89 5.47 -12.78
CA ALA A 613 31.39 4.19 -13.27
C ALA A 613 31.29 4.17 -14.81
N TRP A 614 32.34 4.59 -15.53
CA TRP A 614 32.36 4.59 -17.00
C TRP A 614 32.47 3.16 -17.55
N ASP A 615 33.13 2.28 -16.81
CA ASP A 615 32.93 0.83 -16.84
C ASP A 615 32.55 0.31 -15.44
N GLN A 616 32.36 -0.99 -15.27
CA GLN A 616 32.13 -1.57 -13.94
C GLN A 616 33.32 -1.30 -13.01
N ILE A 617 33.06 -0.72 -11.84
CA ILE A 617 34.06 -0.42 -10.81
C ILE A 617 33.87 -1.34 -9.59
N SER A 618 34.97 -1.74 -8.95
CA SER A 618 34.95 -2.56 -7.73
C SER A 618 36.01 -2.11 -6.74
N ASP A 619 35.62 -1.97 -5.47
CA ASP A 619 36.46 -1.73 -4.29
C ASP A 619 37.38 -0.51 -4.39
N ILE A 620 36.95 0.53 -5.11
CA ILE A 620 37.69 1.79 -5.20
C ILE A 620 37.53 2.59 -3.91
N SER A 621 38.40 3.59 -3.70
CA SER A 621 38.39 4.44 -2.51
C SER A 621 38.39 5.93 -2.87
N LEU A 622 37.41 6.69 -2.39
CA LEU A 622 37.26 8.13 -2.60
C LEU A 622 37.70 8.91 -1.36
N THR A 623 38.59 9.89 -1.52
CA THR A 623 39.07 10.76 -0.42
C THR A 623 38.84 12.21 -0.78
N GLY A 624 38.29 13.01 0.15
CA GLY A 624 38.28 14.47 0.07
C GLY A 624 39.22 15.03 1.13
N SER A 625 40.11 15.95 0.79
CA SER A 625 41.05 16.55 1.74
C SER A 625 41.26 18.04 1.52
N PHE A 626 41.48 18.78 2.60
CA PHE A 626 41.81 20.20 2.62
C PHE A 626 42.65 20.55 3.86
N LYS A 627 43.39 21.67 3.81
CA LYS A 627 44.07 22.26 4.97
C LYS A 627 43.20 23.35 5.59
N THR A 628 43.01 23.29 6.91
CA THR A 628 42.55 24.43 7.70
C THR A 628 43.71 25.40 7.95
N GLN A 629 43.43 26.70 8.03
CA GLN A 629 44.36 27.69 8.59
C GLN A 629 44.41 27.60 10.12
#